data_AF-A0A433UXV3-F1
#
_entry.id   AF-A0A433UXV3-F1
#
_cell.length_a   1.000
_cell.length_b   1.000
_cell.length_c   1.000
_cell.angle_alpha   90.00
_cell.angle_beta   90.00
_cell.angle_gamma   90.00
#
_symmetry.space_group_name_H-M   'P 1'
#
loop_
_entity.id
_entity.type
_entity.pdbx_description
1 polymer ?
#
loop_
_entity_poly.entity_id
_entity_poly.type
_entity_poly.pdbx_seq_one_letter_code
_entity_poly.pdbx_strand_id
1 'polypeptide(L)'
;MINKNIVTLPMTPQQRVWLRRKAFAPLIVFIIGAIGFSFLFGFVPVHILAKPNVSFETQMFARTLIFLLLVYTVLSFVTCWRHIRNHLADAQQGILHVEAVRLKSKRRRFRSGVRYDGEFEKVGSLRLIRDIRETYDQLAEKDWYRVIYSPYTKYAWVIQHCPTWLESIYRRM
;
A
#
# COMPACT_ATOMS: atom_id res chain seq x y z
N MET A 1 -22.04 2.74 4.10
CA MET A 1 -22.46 3.33 5.39
C MET A 1 -21.25 4.00 6.01
N ILE A 2 -21.24 5.33 6.12
CA ILE A 2 -20.18 6.07 6.81
C ILE A 2 -20.50 5.96 8.31
N ASN A 3 -19.61 5.35 9.07
CA ASN A 3 -19.73 5.16 10.50
C ASN A 3 -19.79 6.55 11.16
N LYS A 4 -20.92 6.93 11.78
CA LYS A 4 -21.18 8.30 12.25
C LYS A 4 -20.35 8.72 13.49
N ASN A 5 -19.52 7.82 14.03
CA ASN A 5 -18.73 8.04 15.24
C ASN A 5 -17.21 8.02 15.00
N ILE A 6 -16.75 8.37 13.79
CA ILE A 6 -15.31 8.46 13.52
C ILE A 6 -14.78 9.76 14.12
N VAL A 7 -13.95 9.64 15.15
CA VAL A 7 -13.23 10.79 15.71
C VAL A 7 -12.03 11.06 14.82
N THR A 8 -11.86 12.31 14.38
CA THR A 8 -10.73 12.72 13.54
C THR A 8 -9.67 13.45 14.35
N LEU A 9 -8.39 13.16 14.09
CA LEU A 9 -7.25 13.88 14.67
C LEU A 9 -6.40 14.53 13.58
N PRO A 10 -5.83 15.71 13.80
CA PRO A 10 -4.89 16.31 12.87
C PRO A 10 -3.56 15.53 12.87
N MET A 11 -2.99 15.33 11.68
CA MET A 11 -1.65 14.77 11.51
C MET A 11 -0.57 15.75 11.98
N THR A 12 0.48 15.21 12.59
CA THR A 12 1.68 15.99 12.89
C THR A 12 2.41 16.40 11.60
N PRO A 13 3.22 17.48 11.63
CA PRO A 13 4.01 17.89 10.47
C PRO A 13 4.95 16.77 9.97
N GLN A 14 5.54 16.01 10.90
CA GLN A 14 6.43 14.90 10.57
C GLN A 14 5.71 13.77 9.82
N GLN A 15 4.49 13.42 10.24
CA GLN A 15 3.65 12.41 9.56
C GLN A 15 3.32 12.83 8.13
N ARG A 16 2.97 14.11 7.91
CA ARG A 16 2.70 14.66 6.58
C ARG A 16 3.93 14.64 5.67
N VAL A 17 5.10 15.03 6.19
CA VAL A 17 6.37 14.97 5.45
C VAL A 17 6.73 13.54 5.09
N TRP A 18 6.55 12.59 6.02
CA TRP A 18 6.80 11.17 5.78
C TRP A 18 5.92 10.63 4.66
N LEU A 19 4.61 10.94 4.66
CA LEU A 19 3.68 10.52 3.62
C LEU A 19 4.06 11.10 2.24
N ARG A 20 4.44 12.38 2.17
CA ARG A 20 4.92 13.00 0.93
C ARG A 20 6.17 12.31 0.40
N ARG A 21 7.17 12.05 1.25
CA ARG A 21 8.38 11.32 0.84
C ARG A 21 8.06 9.90 0.36
N LYS A 22 7.15 9.20 1.03
CA LYS A 22 6.72 7.85 0.66
C LYS A 22 5.84 7.80 -0.60
N ALA A 23 5.15 8.88 -0.93
CA ALA A 23 4.33 8.97 -2.14
C ALA A 23 5.19 8.76 -3.40
N PHE A 24 6.39 9.37 -3.44
CA PHE A 24 7.27 9.36 -4.62
C PHE A 24 8.29 8.22 -4.65
N ALA A 25 8.41 7.43 -3.58
CA ALA A 25 9.30 6.26 -3.56
C ALA A 25 9.11 5.28 -4.76
N PRO A 26 7.88 4.91 -5.18
CA PRO A 26 7.70 4.04 -6.33
C PRO A 26 8.03 4.72 -7.67
N LEU A 27 8.09 6.06 -7.74
CA LEU A 27 8.43 6.78 -8.97
C LEU A 27 9.87 6.46 -9.40
N ILE A 28 10.80 6.41 -8.46
CA ILE A 28 12.21 6.06 -8.73
C ILE A 28 12.29 4.64 -9.31
N VAL A 29 11.59 3.69 -8.70
CA VAL A 29 11.53 2.30 -9.18
C VAL A 29 10.89 2.23 -10.57
N PHE A 30 9.84 3.00 -10.81
CA PHE A 30 9.17 3.07 -12.11
C PHE A 30 10.07 3.65 -13.20
N ILE A 31 10.80 4.74 -12.92
CA ILE A 31 11.73 5.37 -13.86
C ILE A 31 12.88 4.40 -14.20
N ILE A 32 13.52 3.82 -13.19
CA ILE A 32 14.60 2.84 -13.40
C ILE A 32 14.08 1.63 -14.19
N GLY A 33 12.89 1.14 -13.83
CA GLY A 33 12.22 0.07 -14.54
C GLY A 33 11.95 0.42 -16.00
N ALA A 34 11.44 1.62 -16.29
CA ALA A 34 11.16 2.09 -17.65
C ALA A 34 12.43 2.28 -18.49
N ILE A 35 13.52 2.78 -17.90
CA ILE A 35 14.82 2.94 -18.57
C ILE A 35 15.40 1.56 -18.90
N GLY A 36 15.47 0.66 -17.92
CA GLY A 36 15.96 -0.71 -18.13
C GLY A 36 15.10 -1.47 -19.14
N PHE A 37 13.79 -1.27 -19.09
CA PHE A 37 12.84 -1.81 -20.05
C PHE A 37 13.11 -1.29 -21.48
N SER A 38 13.29 0.02 -21.63
CA SER A 38 13.58 0.64 -22.94
C SER A 38 14.91 0.15 -23.51
N PHE A 39 15.91 -0.07 -22.66
CA PHE A 39 17.23 -0.56 -23.08
C PHE A 39 17.18 -2.03 -23.50
N LEU A 40 16.50 -2.89 -22.75
CA LEU A 40 16.40 -4.32 -23.04
C LEU A 40 15.44 -4.63 -24.21
N PHE A 41 14.36 -3.87 -24.36
CA PHE A 41 13.24 -4.21 -25.26
C PHE A 41 12.89 -3.15 -26.30
N GLY A 42 13.45 -1.93 -26.21
CA GLY A 42 13.36 -0.95 -27.29
C GLY A 42 14.36 -1.23 -28.42
N PHE A 43 15.52 -1.83 -28.10
CA PHE A 43 16.59 -2.07 -29.05
C PHE A 43 16.54 -3.47 -29.69
N VAL A 44 16.30 -4.52 -28.90
CA VAL A 44 16.42 -5.92 -29.36
C VAL A 44 15.22 -6.40 -30.20
N PRO A 45 13.96 -6.34 -29.73
CA PRO A 45 12.78 -6.77 -30.50
C PRO A 45 12.53 -5.93 -31.75
N VAL A 46 12.77 -4.62 -31.69
CA VAL A 46 12.59 -3.72 -32.84
C VAL A 46 13.60 -4.03 -33.95
N HIS A 47 14.86 -4.31 -33.59
CA HIS A 47 15.86 -4.74 -34.58
C HIS A 47 15.65 -6.15 -35.11
N ILE A 48 15.07 -7.06 -34.31
CA ILE A 48 14.66 -8.39 -34.79
C ILE A 48 13.50 -8.24 -35.78
N LEU A 49 12.48 -7.43 -35.47
CA LEU A 49 11.33 -7.21 -36.36
C LEU A 49 11.67 -6.43 -37.63
N ALA A 50 12.72 -5.60 -37.62
CA ALA A 50 13.19 -4.84 -38.78
C ALA A 50 14.03 -5.67 -39.77
N LYS A 51 14.48 -6.88 -39.39
CA LYS A 51 15.27 -7.73 -40.27
C LYS A 51 14.36 -8.54 -41.21
N PRO A 52 14.62 -8.53 -42.53
CA PRO A 52 13.73 -9.18 -43.51
C PRO A 52 13.70 -10.72 -43.43
N ASN A 53 14.70 -11.36 -42.82
CA ASN A 53 14.86 -12.82 -42.80
C ASN A 53 14.52 -13.48 -41.45
N VAL A 54 13.64 -12.87 -40.66
CA VAL A 54 13.26 -13.43 -39.36
C VAL A 54 12.05 -14.35 -39.52
N SER A 55 12.18 -15.58 -39.01
CA SER A 55 11.12 -16.59 -39.09
C SER A 55 9.82 -16.08 -38.48
N PHE A 56 8.68 -16.52 -39.03
CA PHE A 56 7.35 -16.18 -38.53
C PHE A 56 7.19 -16.45 -37.04
N GLU A 57 7.74 -17.57 -36.55
CA GLU A 57 7.73 -17.94 -35.13
C GLU A 57 8.41 -16.90 -34.25
N THR A 58 9.57 -16.40 -34.67
CA THR A 58 10.33 -15.38 -33.94
C THR A 58 9.58 -14.04 -33.93
N GLN A 59 8.88 -13.70 -35.01
CA GLN A 59 8.04 -12.49 -35.06
C GLN A 59 6.84 -12.60 -34.12
N MET A 60 6.15 -13.74 -34.10
CA MET A 60 5.01 -13.99 -33.21
C MET A 60 5.43 -14.00 -31.74
N PHE A 61 6.58 -14.58 -31.43
CA PHE A 61 7.17 -14.53 -30.09
C PHE A 61 7.45 -13.08 -29.65
N ALA A 62 8.11 -12.29 -30.50
CA ALA A 62 8.41 -10.89 -30.21
C ALA A 62 7.14 -10.05 -29.98
N ARG A 63 6.10 -10.21 -30.81
CA ARG A 63 4.82 -9.51 -30.65
C ARG A 63 4.12 -9.88 -29.34
N THR A 64 4.10 -11.17 -29.01
CA THR A 64 3.48 -11.67 -27.76
C THR A 64 4.20 -11.11 -26.54
N LEU A 65 5.53 -11.11 -26.56
CA LEU A 65 6.35 -10.55 -25.49
C LEU A 65 6.09 -9.04 -25.31
N ILE A 66 6.07 -8.27 -26.40
CA ILE A 66 5.74 -6.83 -26.38
C ILE A 66 4.35 -6.59 -25.76
N PHE A 67 3.36 -7.38 -26.15
CA PHE A 67 2.00 -7.26 -25.61
C PHE A 67 1.94 -7.53 -24.10
N LEU A 68 2.54 -8.63 -23.62
CA LEU A 68 2.57 -8.95 -22.19
C LEU A 68 3.26 -7.84 -21.38
N LEU A 69 4.32 -7.27 -21.92
CA LEU A 69 5.05 -6.18 -21.30
C LEU A 69 4.25 -4.88 -21.27
N LEU A 70 3.49 -4.57 -22.33
CA LEU A 70 2.58 -3.44 -22.35
C LEU A 70 1.53 -3.58 -21.24
N VAL A 71 0.92 -4.77 -21.12
CA VAL A 71 -0.06 -5.06 -20.04
C VAL A 71 0.58 -4.89 -18.66
N TYR A 72 1.77 -5.44 -18.45
CA TYR A 72 2.51 -5.27 -17.19
C TYR A 72 2.81 -3.80 -16.88
N THR A 73 3.17 -3.00 -17.89
CA THR A 73 3.49 -1.57 -17.75
C THR A 73 2.25 -0.78 -17.35
N VAL A 74 1.10 -1.03 -17.99
CA VAL A 74 -0.18 -0.40 -17.64
C VAL A 74 -0.58 -0.74 -16.20
N LEU A 75 -0.50 -2.02 -15.79
CA LEU A 75 -0.82 -2.42 -14.41
C LEU A 75 0.13 -1.78 -13.39
N SER A 76 1.43 -1.78 -13.68
CA SER A 76 2.45 -1.10 -12.86
C SER A 76 2.16 0.39 -12.71
N PHE A 77 1.79 1.06 -13.80
CA PHE A 77 1.43 2.48 -13.78
C PHE A 77 0.18 2.74 -12.92
N VAL A 78 -0.90 1.97 -13.11
CA VAL A 78 -2.14 2.11 -12.34
C VAL A 78 -1.89 1.92 -10.84
N THR A 79 -1.10 0.91 -10.47
CA THR A 79 -0.76 0.67 -9.06
C THR A 79 0.12 1.77 -8.47
N CYS A 80 1.10 2.26 -9.22
CA CYS A 80 1.95 3.39 -8.83
C CYS A 80 1.13 4.68 -8.65
N TRP A 81 0.26 5.00 -9.61
CA TRP A 81 -0.62 6.16 -9.56
C TRP A 81 -1.56 6.11 -8.34
N ARG A 82 -2.19 4.95 -8.10
CA ARG A 82 -3.06 4.76 -6.93
C ARG A 82 -2.28 4.94 -5.62
N HIS A 83 -1.05 4.44 -5.55
CA HIS A 83 -0.18 4.63 -4.40
C HIS A 83 0.12 6.11 -4.16
N ILE A 84 0.58 6.83 -5.19
CA ILE A 84 0.89 8.26 -5.12
C ILE A 84 -0.35 9.05 -4.67
N ARG A 85 -1.49 8.85 -5.36
CA ARG A 85 -2.74 9.56 -5.09
C ARG A 85 -3.19 9.37 -3.64
N ASN A 86 -3.16 8.14 -3.12
CA ASN A 86 -3.61 7.87 -1.76
C ASN A 86 -2.68 8.54 -0.72
N HIS A 87 -1.36 8.50 -0.92
CA HIS A 87 -0.41 9.13 0.01
C HIS A 87 -0.51 10.65 -0.01
N LEU A 88 -0.68 11.25 -1.20
CA LEU A 88 -0.87 12.70 -1.32
C LEU A 88 -2.21 13.15 -0.76
N ALA A 89 -3.29 12.40 -1.01
CA ALA A 89 -4.60 12.70 -0.43
C ALA A 89 -4.56 12.71 1.10
N ASP A 90 -3.96 11.68 1.71
CA ASP A 90 -3.76 11.64 3.16
C ASP A 90 -2.88 12.80 3.66
N ALA A 91 -1.78 13.12 2.95
CA ALA A 91 -0.87 14.20 3.33
C ALA A 91 -1.48 15.61 3.18
N GLN A 92 -2.39 15.78 2.21
CA GLN A 92 -3.07 17.05 1.94
C GLN A 92 -4.22 17.28 2.92
N GLN A 93 -5.06 16.27 3.14
CA GLN A 93 -6.12 16.35 4.15
C GLN A 93 -5.53 16.50 5.54
N GLY A 94 -4.44 15.78 5.83
CA GLY A 94 -3.77 15.85 7.13
C GLY A 94 -4.66 15.37 8.27
N ILE A 95 -5.59 14.45 8.00
CA ILE A 95 -6.55 13.91 8.97
C ILE A 95 -6.27 12.43 9.21
N LEU A 96 -6.32 12.03 10.47
CA LEU A 96 -6.29 10.65 10.94
C LEU A 96 -7.67 10.27 11.48
N HIS A 97 -8.08 9.05 11.23
CA HIS A 97 -9.27 8.46 11.81
C HIS A 97 -8.90 7.72 13.09
N VAL A 98 -9.73 7.87 14.10
CA VAL A 98 -9.61 7.19 15.39
C VAL A 98 -10.85 6.35 15.59
N GLU A 99 -10.64 5.04 15.74
CA GLU A 99 -11.72 4.10 16.03
C GLU A 99 -11.28 3.12 17.11
N ALA A 100 -12.20 2.76 18.00
CA ALA A 100 -12.03 1.63 18.92
C ALA A 100 -12.59 0.38 18.24
N VAL A 101 -11.72 -0.57 17.92
CA VAL A 101 -12.05 -1.75 17.13
C VAL A 101 -11.32 -2.99 17.64
N ARG A 102 -11.99 -4.13 17.48
CA ARG A 102 -11.44 -5.42 17.84
C ARG A 102 -10.50 -5.94 16.77
N LEU A 103 -9.36 -6.49 17.20
CA LEU A 103 -8.40 -7.15 16.31
C LEU A 103 -8.89 -8.58 16.00
N LYS A 104 -9.17 -8.86 14.73
CA LYS A 104 -9.64 -10.16 14.27
C LYS A 104 -8.48 -11.13 14.01
N SER A 105 -7.44 -10.66 13.32
CA SER A 105 -6.27 -11.47 13.02
C SER A 105 -5.04 -10.63 12.76
N LYS A 106 -3.86 -11.23 12.87
CA LYS A 106 -2.61 -10.61 12.44
C LYS A 106 -1.96 -11.35 11.28
N ARG A 107 -1.32 -10.61 10.38
CA ARG A 107 -0.62 -11.18 9.22
C ARG A 107 0.75 -10.56 9.03
N ARG A 108 1.75 -11.43 8.87
CA ARG A 108 3.13 -11.06 8.49
C ARG A 108 3.39 -11.43 7.03
N ARG A 109 3.92 -10.52 6.22
CA ARG A 109 4.29 -10.76 4.81
C ARG A 109 5.76 -10.44 4.55
N PHE A 110 6.44 -11.28 3.77
CA PHE A 110 7.90 -11.19 3.56
C PHE A 110 8.35 -10.75 2.15
N ARG A 111 7.42 -10.43 1.22
CA ARG A 111 7.74 -10.26 -0.22
C ARG A 111 8.87 -9.28 -0.58
N SER A 112 8.94 -8.12 0.07
CA SER A 112 9.88 -7.05 -0.31
C SER A 112 10.47 -6.35 0.94
N GLY A 113 10.58 -7.11 2.02
CA GLY A 113 10.69 -6.62 3.39
C GLY A 113 9.49 -7.03 4.24
N VAL A 114 9.72 -7.18 5.54
CA VAL A 114 8.68 -7.62 6.49
C VAL A 114 7.62 -6.53 6.62
N ARG A 115 6.38 -6.87 6.29
CA ARG A 115 5.19 -6.04 6.54
C ARG A 115 4.33 -6.71 7.61
N TYR A 116 3.84 -5.90 8.52
CA TYR A 116 2.96 -6.29 9.61
C TYR A 116 1.59 -5.68 9.34
N ASP A 117 0.59 -6.52 9.14
CA ASP A 117 -0.79 -6.12 8.89
C ASP A 117 -1.67 -6.64 10.04
N GLY A 118 -2.63 -5.84 10.51
CA GLY A 118 -3.68 -6.24 11.44
C GLY A 118 -5.05 -6.13 10.77
N GLU A 119 -5.89 -7.15 10.87
CA GLU A 119 -7.27 -7.14 10.37
C GLU A 119 -8.21 -6.78 11.52
N PHE A 120 -8.95 -5.68 11.40
CA PHE A 120 -9.88 -5.18 12.42
C PHE A 120 -11.33 -5.27 11.93
N GLU A 121 -12.25 -5.67 12.81
CA GLU A 121 -13.62 -6.08 12.44
C GLU A 121 -14.43 -5.03 11.66
N LYS A 122 -14.24 -3.72 11.92
CA LYS A 122 -14.96 -2.62 11.21
C LYS A 122 -14.09 -1.84 10.22
N VAL A 123 -12.78 -1.76 10.45
CA VAL A 123 -11.86 -0.92 9.67
C VAL A 123 -11.19 -1.69 8.52
N GLY A 124 -11.11 -3.02 8.63
CA GLY A 124 -10.44 -3.89 7.69
C GLY A 124 -8.94 -4.02 7.96
N SER A 125 -8.16 -4.32 6.92
CA SER A 125 -6.71 -4.52 7.04
C SER A 125 -5.99 -3.17 7.14
N LEU A 126 -5.28 -2.97 8.25
CA LEU A 126 -4.39 -1.84 8.48
C LEU A 126 -2.94 -2.30 8.48
N ARG A 127 -2.09 -1.49 7.87
CA ARG A 127 -0.64 -1.72 7.82
C ARG A 127 0.03 -1.00 8.97
N LEU A 128 0.75 -1.74 9.82
CA LEU A 128 1.53 -1.14 10.90
C LEU A 128 2.80 -0.50 10.31
N ILE A 129 3.13 0.70 10.77
CA ILE A 129 4.36 1.39 10.36
C ILE A 129 5.58 0.66 10.95
N ARG A 130 6.69 0.66 10.22
CA ARG A 130 7.82 -0.28 10.37
C ARG A 130 8.49 -0.27 11.75
N ASP A 131 8.36 0.81 12.52
CA ASP A 131 8.95 0.96 13.86
C ASP A 131 8.13 0.29 14.97
N ILE A 132 7.07 -0.43 14.61
CA ILE A 132 6.06 -0.97 15.53
C ILE A 132 6.18 -2.51 15.63
N ARG A 133 7.40 -3.07 15.47
CA ARG A 133 7.61 -4.53 15.64
C ARG A 133 7.15 -4.98 17.03
N GLU A 134 7.60 -4.25 18.06
CA GLU A 134 7.29 -4.57 19.45
C GLU A 134 5.79 -4.51 19.72
N THR A 135 5.11 -3.47 19.21
CA THR A 135 3.66 -3.39 19.38
C THR A 135 2.95 -4.51 18.62
N TYR A 136 3.39 -4.90 17.42
CA TYR A 136 2.78 -6.02 16.69
C TYR A 136 2.82 -7.32 17.51
N ASP A 137 3.96 -7.61 18.12
CA ASP A 137 4.16 -8.80 18.95
C ASP A 137 3.28 -8.74 20.22
N GLN A 138 3.09 -7.55 20.80
CA GLN A 138 2.25 -7.31 21.98
C GLN A 138 0.74 -7.32 21.72
N LEU A 139 0.29 -7.16 20.46
CA LEU A 139 -1.15 -7.26 20.16
C LEU A 139 -1.67 -8.66 20.52
N ALA A 140 -2.92 -8.77 20.92
CA ALA A 140 -3.59 -10.02 21.17
C ALA A 140 -4.82 -10.06 20.27
N GLU A 141 -5.01 -11.20 19.59
CA GLU A 141 -6.20 -11.37 18.78
C GLU A 141 -7.43 -11.40 19.68
N LYS A 142 -8.56 -10.91 19.18
CA LYS A 142 -9.83 -10.78 19.88
C LYS A 142 -9.87 -9.72 20.99
N ASP A 143 -8.83 -8.91 21.14
CA ASP A 143 -8.83 -7.77 22.06
C ASP A 143 -9.20 -6.45 21.35
N TRP A 144 -9.63 -5.47 22.16
CA TRP A 144 -10.06 -4.16 21.69
C TRP A 144 -8.92 -3.17 21.69
N TYR A 145 -8.78 -2.48 20.57
CA TYR A 145 -7.74 -1.48 20.38
C TYR A 145 -8.32 -0.16 19.91
N ARG A 146 -7.80 0.93 20.47
CA ARG A 146 -7.94 2.24 19.88
C ARG A 146 -6.88 2.38 18.78
N VAL A 147 -7.34 2.48 17.54
CA VAL A 147 -6.47 2.56 16.37
C VAL A 147 -6.58 3.94 15.75
N ILE A 148 -5.42 4.58 15.56
CA ILE A 148 -5.27 5.85 14.85
C ILE A 148 -4.65 5.55 13.50
N TYR A 149 -5.37 5.82 12.41
CA TYR A 149 -4.95 5.40 11.09
C TYR A 149 -5.25 6.43 9.99
N SER A 150 -4.51 6.33 8.89
CA SER A 150 -4.74 7.13 7.67
C SER A 150 -5.89 6.55 6.83
N PRO A 151 -6.89 7.36 6.43
CA PRO A 151 -8.08 6.84 5.76
C PRO A 151 -7.80 6.17 4.40
N TYR A 152 -6.91 6.73 3.57
CA TYR A 152 -6.68 6.21 2.21
C TYR A 152 -5.54 5.19 2.13
N THR A 153 -4.43 5.45 2.80
CA THR A 153 -3.26 4.54 2.80
C THR A 153 -3.39 3.39 3.79
N LYS A 154 -4.32 3.48 4.75
CA LYS A 154 -4.57 2.46 5.77
C LYS A 154 -3.34 2.15 6.65
N TYR A 155 -2.43 3.13 6.81
CA TYR A 155 -1.38 3.01 7.80
C TYR A 155 -1.94 3.22 9.21
N ALA A 156 -1.68 2.27 10.10
CA ALA A 156 -1.86 2.44 11.53
C ALA A 156 -0.64 3.18 12.11
N TRP A 157 -0.88 4.39 12.61
CA TRP A 157 0.14 5.23 13.24
C TRP A 157 0.31 4.90 14.71
N VAL A 158 -0.81 4.63 15.39
CA VAL A 158 -0.84 4.30 16.81
C VAL A 158 -1.89 3.22 17.03
N ILE A 159 -1.53 2.21 17.81
CA ILE A 159 -2.44 1.16 18.28
C ILE A 159 -2.25 1.07 19.78
N GLN A 160 -3.31 1.33 20.54
CA GLN A 160 -3.30 1.31 22.00
C GLN A 160 -4.38 0.36 22.50
N HIS A 161 -4.06 -0.45 23.51
CA HIS A 161 -5.06 -1.30 24.16
C HIS A 161 -6.18 -0.42 24.73
N CYS A 162 -7.42 -0.76 24.46
CA CYS A 162 -8.55 -0.06 25.07
C CYS A 162 -8.62 -0.46 26.55
N PRO A 163 -8.73 0.48 27.49
CA PRO A 163 -8.99 0.10 28.87
C PRO A 163 -10.35 -0.60 28.98
N THR A 164 -10.46 -1.57 29.88
CA THR A 164 -11.60 -2.49 30.04
C THR A 164 -12.96 -1.79 30.19
N TRP A 165 -12.98 -0.61 30.81
CA TRP A 165 -14.21 0.19 30.93
C TRP A 165 -14.67 0.74 29.57
N LEU A 166 -13.76 1.09 28.67
CA LEU A 166 -14.07 1.54 27.31
C LEU A 166 -14.63 0.38 26.49
N GLU A 167 -14.07 -0.83 26.65
CA GLU A 167 -14.59 -2.03 25.98
C GLU A 167 -16.05 -2.29 26.32
N SER A 168 -16.45 -2.05 27.57
CA SER A 168 -17.83 -2.25 28.02
C SER A 168 -18.84 -1.34 27.30
N ILE A 169 -18.40 -0.15 26.87
CA ILE A 169 -19.21 0.80 26.11
C ILE A 169 -19.32 0.34 24.65
N TYR A 170 -18.21 -0.07 24.05
CA TYR A 170 -18.17 -0.50 22.65
C TYR A 170 -18.74 -1.89 22.39
N ARG A 171 -18.75 -2.81 23.38
CA ARG A 171 -19.45 -4.10 23.27
C ARG A 171 -20.98 -3.96 23.25
N ARG A 172 -21.51 -2.85 23.76
CA ARG A 172 -22.96 -2.58 23.81
C ARG A 172 -23.48 -1.88 22.55
N MET A 173 -22.61 -1.45 21.63
CA MET A 173 -22.94 -0.77 20.36
C MET A 173 -22.69 -1.66 19.14
#